data_AF-A0A950C747-F1
#
_entry.id   AF-A0A950C747-F1
#
_cell.length_a   1.000
_cell.length_b   1.000
_cell.length_c   1.000
_cell.angle_alpha   90.00
_cell.angle_beta   90.00
_cell.angle_gamma   90.00
#
_symmetry.space_group_name_H-M   'P 1'
#
loop_
_entity.id
_entity.type
_entity.pdbx_description
1 polymer ?
#
loop_
_entity_poly.entity_id
_entity_poly.type
_entity_poly.pdbx_seq_one_letter_code
_entity_poly.pdbx_strand_id
1 'polypeptide(L)'
;MARRPLEGSNRVALPNARAVGPADPHERLEVSILVRRRARAALDEHVSRLAHGDRTSGPLSREAFAAKHGASAADLAAVNAFARAHGLTVVQEHPARRTIVLSGTVAQFNQAFAVVLKRYEFPGGSYRGREGVVQIPEELAAIIEAVVGLDNRPQARAHFRLRAARAADNVRSPPTARSRAAAAAAVSYLPTQVASLYQFPPAGAQGECVAIIELGGGFRPQDLAAYFAALKVAAPTVTVVSVDHGVNQPTGDPNGPDGEVMLDIEVVGAVAAGASIAVYFAPNTDAGFLDAITTAVHDTLHKPAVISISWGGPESAWTSQAMTAMDEAFQAAAALGITVCVASGDSGSSDGAGGRAREVDFPASSPFALGCGGT
;
A
#
# COMPACT_ATOMS: atom_id res chain seq x y z
N MET A 1 -12.67 -11.91 -31.28
CA MET A 1 -11.70 -12.76 -30.55
C MET A 1 -12.43 -13.38 -29.37
N ALA A 2 -12.13 -14.64 -29.05
CA ALA A 2 -12.68 -15.28 -27.85
C ALA A 2 -12.16 -14.53 -26.60
N ARG A 3 -13.00 -14.41 -25.58
CA ARG A 3 -12.67 -13.77 -24.30
C ARG A 3 -12.84 -14.75 -23.17
N ARG A 4 -12.01 -14.60 -22.13
CA ARG A 4 -12.14 -15.30 -20.86
C ARG A 4 -12.28 -14.33 -19.70
N PRO A 5 -13.08 -14.69 -18.67
CA PRO A 5 -13.02 -14.02 -17.39
C PRO A 5 -11.61 -14.08 -16.81
N LEU A 6 -11.09 -12.95 -16.34
CA LEU A 6 -9.90 -12.92 -15.50
C LEU A 6 -10.30 -13.33 -14.09
N GLU A 7 -9.76 -14.45 -13.61
CA GLU A 7 -10.06 -14.98 -12.29
C GLU A 7 -9.70 -13.98 -11.17
N GLY A 8 -10.45 -14.01 -10.07
CA GLY A 8 -10.23 -13.11 -8.94
C GLY A 8 -10.55 -11.63 -9.21
N SER A 9 -10.95 -11.24 -10.42
CA SER A 9 -11.24 -9.85 -10.78
C SER A 9 -12.66 -9.39 -10.43
N ASN A 10 -13.52 -10.25 -9.89
CA ASN A 10 -14.90 -9.87 -9.60
C ASN A 10 -14.96 -8.69 -8.63
N ARG A 11 -15.76 -7.67 -8.96
CA ARG A 11 -16.01 -6.50 -8.11
C ARG A 11 -17.50 -6.33 -7.87
N VAL A 12 -17.82 -5.77 -6.71
CA VAL A 12 -19.13 -5.23 -6.37
C VAL A 12 -18.99 -3.75 -6.01
N ALA A 13 -20.10 -3.01 -6.06
CA ALA A 13 -20.14 -1.63 -5.57
C ALA A 13 -19.81 -1.57 -4.07
N LEU A 14 -19.26 -0.45 -3.60
CA LEU A 14 -19.06 -0.24 -2.16
C LEU A 14 -20.41 -0.29 -1.42
N PRO A 15 -20.44 -0.71 -0.14
CA PRO A 15 -21.62 -0.57 0.69
C PRO A 15 -22.16 0.86 0.68
N ASN A 16 -23.48 1.01 0.54
CA ASN A 16 -24.17 2.30 0.41
C ASN A 16 -23.76 3.15 -0.81
N ALA A 17 -23.05 2.57 -1.78
CA ALA A 17 -22.78 3.25 -3.04
C ALA A 17 -23.96 3.11 -4.02
N ARG A 18 -24.22 4.17 -4.77
CA ARG A 18 -25.23 4.22 -5.83
C ARG A 18 -24.57 4.56 -7.15
N ALA A 19 -24.82 3.75 -8.19
CA ALA A 19 -24.45 4.11 -9.55
C ALA A 19 -25.28 5.32 -10.02
N VAL A 20 -24.62 6.40 -10.43
CA VAL A 20 -25.27 7.64 -10.89
C VAL A 20 -25.27 7.79 -12.41
N GLY A 21 -24.53 6.94 -13.11
CA GLY A 21 -24.49 6.90 -14.57
C GLY A 21 -23.24 6.21 -15.10
N PRO A 22 -23.09 6.10 -16.44
CA PRO A 22 -21.82 5.71 -17.04
C PRO A 22 -20.72 6.71 -16.65
N ALA A 23 -19.48 6.23 -16.51
CA ALA A 23 -18.33 7.13 -16.43
C ALA A 23 -18.15 7.88 -17.75
N ASP A 24 -17.54 9.07 -17.72
CA ASP A 24 -17.32 9.88 -18.93
C ASP A 24 -16.44 9.08 -19.91
N PRO A 25 -16.92 8.74 -21.12
CA PRO A 25 -16.17 7.93 -22.08
C PRO A 25 -14.85 8.56 -22.52
N HIS A 26 -14.67 9.87 -22.33
CA HIS A 26 -13.46 10.62 -22.68
C HIS A 26 -12.51 10.84 -21.48
N GLU A 27 -12.94 10.52 -20.26
CA GLU A 27 -12.08 10.55 -19.08
C GLU A 27 -10.87 9.65 -19.32
N ARG A 28 -9.67 10.19 -19.09
CA ARG A 28 -8.42 9.42 -19.17
C ARG A 28 -8.07 8.83 -17.81
N LEU A 29 -7.56 7.61 -17.85
CA LEU A 29 -7.09 6.88 -16.67
C LEU A 29 -5.86 6.05 -17.02
N GLU A 30 -5.14 5.65 -15.98
CA GLU A 30 -4.05 4.69 -16.03
C GLU A 30 -4.48 3.40 -15.32
N VAL A 31 -4.08 2.26 -15.88
CA VAL A 31 -4.43 0.91 -15.41
C VAL A 31 -3.16 0.07 -15.44
N SER A 32 -2.87 -0.58 -14.32
CA SER A 32 -1.70 -1.44 -14.18
C SER A 32 -2.07 -2.89 -14.51
N ILE A 33 -1.35 -3.46 -15.47
CA ILE A 33 -1.49 -4.85 -15.91
C ILE A 33 -0.32 -5.63 -15.31
N LEU A 34 -0.63 -6.56 -14.41
CA LEU A 34 0.35 -7.49 -13.86
C LEU A 34 0.42 -8.73 -14.76
N VAL A 35 1.64 -9.08 -15.17
CA VAL A 35 1.91 -10.29 -15.96
C VAL A 35 2.61 -11.37 -15.13
N ARG A 36 2.48 -12.62 -15.60
CA ARG A 36 3.10 -13.76 -14.95
C ARG A 36 4.61 -13.63 -14.75
N ARG A 37 5.08 -14.22 -13.66
CA ARG A 37 6.50 -14.33 -13.33
C ARG A 37 7.14 -15.53 -14.00
N ARG A 38 8.42 -15.39 -14.34
CA ARG A 38 9.26 -16.54 -14.66
C ARG A 38 9.64 -17.30 -13.39
N ALA A 39 9.84 -18.60 -13.52
CA ALA A 39 10.37 -19.46 -12.46
C ALA A 39 9.65 -19.34 -11.09
N ARG A 40 8.30 -19.30 -11.09
CA ARG A 40 7.47 -19.15 -9.87
C ARG A 40 7.80 -20.17 -8.79
N ALA A 41 7.80 -21.46 -9.14
CA ALA A 41 8.11 -22.54 -8.19
C ALA A 41 9.49 -22.39 -7.54
N ALA A 42 10.49 -21.90 -8.28
CA ALA A 42 11.83 -21.68 -7.74
C ALA A 42 11.89 -20.50 -6.77
N LEU A 43 11.04 -19.49 -6.96
CA LEU A 43 10.90 -18.38 -6.01
C LEU A 43 10.18 -18.83 -4.74
N ASP A 44 9.07 -19.57 -4.90
CA ASP A 44 8.30 -20.13 -3.78
C ASP A 44 9.21 -21.00 -2.88
N GLU A 45 10.02 -21.87 -3.49
CA GLU A 45 11.01 -22.69 -2.79
C GLU A 45 12.07 -21.83 -2.07
N HIS A 46 12.59 -20.79 -2.73
CA HIS A 46 13.59 -19.91 -2.16
C HIS A 46 13.06 -19.15 -0.93
N VAL A 47 11.87 -18.54 -1.04
CA VAL A 47 11.23 -17.83 0.09
C VAL A 47 10.87 -18.80 1.21
N SER A 48 10.37 -20.00 0.89
CA SER A 48 10.12 -21.03 1.90
C SER A 48 11.39 -21.39 2.66
N ARG A 49 12.53 -21.57 1.99
CA ARG A 49 13.81 -21.83 2.68
C ARG A 49 14.21 -20.70 3.62
N LEU A 50 14.12 -19.44 3.17
CA LEU A 50 14.39 -18.27 4.02
C LEU A 50 13.50 -18.26 5.27
N ALA A 51 12.20 -18.53 5.11
CA ALA A 51 11.24 -18.59 6.22
C ALA A 51 11.56 -19.70 7.24
N HIS A 52 12.18 -20.80 6.80
CA HIS A 52 12.65 -21.88 7.67
C HIS A 52 14.06 -21.66 8.23
N GLY A 53 14.61 -20.44 8.09
CA GLY A 53 15.89 -20.04 8.66
C GLY A 53 17.12 -20.50 7.87
N ASP A 54 16.96 -21.01 6.64
CA ASP A 54 18.09 -21.31 5.78
C ASP A 54 18.73 -20.01 5.28
N ARG A 55 19.93 -19.73 5.80
CA ARG A 55 20.73 -18.54 5.42
C ARG A 55 21.82 -18.84 4.40
N THR A 56 21.91 -20.07 3.89
CA THR A 56 22.98 -20.47 2.95
C THR A 56 22.85 -19.78 1.59
N SER A 57 21.62 -19.56 1.12
CA SER A 57 21.35 -18.89 -0.15
C SER A 57 21.31 -17.36 -0.02
N GLY A 58 21.04 -16.84 1.18
CA GLY A 58 20.85 -15.42 1.45
C GLY A 58 19.72 -14.76 0.63
N PRO A 59 19.47 -13.46 0.83
CA PRO A 59 18.60 -12.68 -0.05
C PRO A 59 19.16 -12.55 -1.47
N LEU A 60 18.28 -12.43 -2.46
CA LEU A 60 18.64 -12.12 -3.84
C LEU A 60 18.98 -10.62 -3.99
N SER A 61 19.86 -10.29 -4.93
CA SER A 61 19.96 -8.91 -5.42
C SER A 61 18.74 -8.55 -6.28
N ARG A 62 18.43 -7.25 -6.39
CA ARG A 62 17.33 -6.77 -7.26
C ARG A 62 17.55 -7.16 -8.72
N GLU A 63 18.79 -7.13 -9.19
CA GLU A 63 19.19 -7.52 -10.55
C GLU A 63 19.00 -9.02 -10.78
N ALA A 64 19.43 -9.85 -9.84
CA ALA A 64 19.27 -11.30 -9.90
C ALA A 64 17.78 -11.70 -9.87
N PHE A 65 16.99 -11.05 -9.02
CA PHE A 65 15.55 -11.23 -8.97
C PHE A 65 14.90 -10.86 -10.30
N ALA A 66 15.18 -9.68 -10.84
CA ALA A 66 14.62 -9.23 -12.12
C ALA A 66 14.98 -10.19 -13.26
N ALA A 67 16.23 -10.65 -13.32
CA ALA A 67 16.73 -11.54 -14.35
C ALA A 67 16.07 -12.93 -14.32
N LYS A 68 15.76 -13.46 -13.13
CA LYS A 68 15.25 -14.84 -12.95
C LYS A 68 13.73 -14.91 -12.79
N HIS A 69 13.14 -13.95 -12.08
CA HIS A 69 11.75 -13.97 -11.62
C HIS A 69 10.88 -12.84 -12.20
N GLY A 70 11.48 -11.84 -12.86
CA GLY A 70 10.72 -10.82 -13.59
C GLY A 70 9.95 -11.37 -14.79
N ALA A 71 9.17 -10.50 -15.43
CA ALA A 71 8.37 -10.83 -16.60
C ALA A 71 9.26 -11.23 -17.78
N SER A 72 8.73 -12.05 -18.69
CA SER A 72 9.41 -12.37 -19.94
C SER A 72 9.19 -11.25 -20.97
N ALA A 73 10.19 -10.97 -21.80
CA ALA A 73 10.05 -9.98 -22.87
C ALA A 73 8.92 -10.35 -23.87
N ALA A 74 8.67 -11.64 -24.07
CA ALA A 74 7.60 -12.13 -24.93
C ALA A 74 6.21 -11.82 -24.34
N ASP A 75 6.02 -12.04 -23.04
CA ASP A 75 4.76 -11.73 -22.36
C ASP A 75 4.48 -10.22 -22.36
N LEU A 76 5.51 -9.40 -22.10
CA LEU A 76 5.40 -7.94 -22.16
C LEU A 76 5.05 -7.47 -23.59
N ALA A 77 5.70 -8.04 -24.61
CA ALA A 77 5.41 -7.73 -26.01
C ALA A 77 3.98 -8.10 -26.42
N ALA A 78 3.43 -9.21 -25.89
CA ALA A 78 2.06 -9.62 -26.15
C ALA A 78 1.04 -8.63 -25.57
N VAL A 79 1.24 -8.18 -24.33
CA VAL A 79 0.39 -7.15 -23.70
C VAL A 79 0.53 -5.81 -24.41
N ASN A 80 1.72 -5.42 -24.83
CA ASN A 80 1.94 -4.20 -25.62
C ASN A 80 1.24 -4.23 -26.98
N ALA A 81 1.22 -5.40 -27.64
CA ALA A 81 0.48 -5.57 -28.89
C ALA A 81 -1.03 -5.45 -28.66
N PHE A 82 -1.55 -6.05 -27.59
CA PHE A 82 -2.94 -5.91 -27.18
C PHE A 82 -3.32 -4.45 -26.86
N ALA A 83 -2.46 -3.72 -26.16
CA ALA A 83 -2.67 -2.32 -25.83
C ALA A 83 -2.82 -1.48 -27.12
N ARG A 84 -1.88 -1.62 -28.06
CA ARG A 84 -1.91 -0.93 -29.35
C ARG A 84 -3.17 -1.27 -30.15
N ALA A 85 -3.59 -2.53 -30.17
CA ALA A 85 -4.80 -2.96 -30.88
C ALA A 85 -6.09 -2.34 -30.33
N HIS A 86 -6.10 -1.89 -29.06
CA HIS A 86 -7.22 -1.20 -28.42
C HIS A 86 -7.02 0.32 -28.30
N GLY A 87 -5.99 0.88 -28.96
CA GLY A 87 -5.67 2.30 -28.90
C GLY A 87 -5.18 2.79 -27.53
N LEU A 88 -4.78 1.87 -26.65
CA LEU A 88 -4.17 2.19 -25.36
C LEU A 88 -2.68 2.49 -25.55
N THR A 89 -2.15 3.40 -24.74
CA THR A 89 -0.74 3.79 -24.74
C THR A 89 -0.02 3.13 -23.57
N VAL A 90 1.15 2.53 -23.83
CA VAL A 90 2.04 2.08 -22.75
C VAL A 90 2.79 3.29 -22.22
N VAL A 91 2.56 3.65 -20.95
CA VAL A 91 3.24 4.79 -20.31
C VAL A 91 4.40 4.35 -19.43
N GLN A 92 4.35 3.12 -18.90
CA GLN A 92 5.45 2.51 -18.16
C GLN A 92 5.49 1.00 -18.41
N GLU A 93 6.70 0.44 -18.38
CA GLU A 93 6.95 -0.99 -18.43
C GLU A 93 8.07 -1.34 -17.44
N HIS A 94 7.78 -2.24 -16.51
CA HIS A 94 8.70 -2.63 -15.45
C HIS A 94 8.86 -4.15 -15.38
N PRO A 95 9.87 -4.74 -16.04
CA PRO A 95 10.07 -6.19 -16.06
C PRO A 95 10.24 -6.82 -14.67
N ALA A 96 10.92 -6.13 -13.74
CA ALA A 96 11.12 -6.62 -12.37
C ALA A 96 9.82 -6.65 -11.57
N ARG A 97 9.00 -5.59 -11.68
CA ARG A 97 7.66 -5.47 -11.07
C ARG A 97 6.62 -6.36 -11.76
N ARG A 98 6.90 -6.74 -13.02
CA ARG A 98 5.99 -7.43 -13.96
C ARG A 98 4.76 -6.60 -14.31
N THR A 99 4.92 -5.29 -14.31
CA THR A 99 3.82 -4.36 -14.51
C THR A 99 4.00 -3.63 -15.83
N ILE A 100 2.91 -3.52 -16.58
CA ILE A 100 2.75 -2.58 -17.69
C ILE A 100 1.64 -1.61 -17.29
N VAL A 101 1.95 -0.31 -17.28
CA VAL A 101 0.96 0.74 -17.03
C VAL A 101 0.44 1.24 -18.37
N LEU A 102 -0.87 1.09 -18.57
CA LEU A 102 -1.57 1.50 -19.77
C LEU A 102 -2.35 2.79 -19.49
N SER A 103 -2.29 3.74 -20.41
CA SER A 103 -3.09 4.96 -20.41
C SER A 103 -4.06 4.96 -21.58
N GLY A 104 -5.29 5.40 -21.35
CA GLY A 104 -6.35 5.46 -22.35
C GLY A 104 -7.61 6.12 -21.80
N THR A 105 -8.67 6.14 -22.60
CA THR A 105 -9.98 6.64 -22.16
C THR A 105 -10.83 5.52 -21.56
N VAL A 106 -11.84 5.91 -20.77
CA VAL A 106 -12.88 4.99 -20.27
C VAL A 106 -13.47 4.14 -21.39
N ALA A 107 -13.77 4.72 -22.57
CA ALA A 107 -14.31 3.97 -23.69
C ALA A 107 -13.35 2.88 -24.20
N GLN A 108 -12.05 3.20 -24.28
CA GLN A 108 -11.03 2.24 -24.71
C GLN A 108 -10.87 1.11 -23.70
N PHE A 109 -10.86 1.41 -22.40
CA PHE A 109 -10.78 0.40 -21.35
C PHE A 109 -12.04 -0.48 -21.26
N ASN A 110 -13.22 0.10 -21.41
CA ASN A 110 -14.48 -0.65 -21.52
C ASN A 110 -14.39 -1.66 -22.68
N GLN A 111 -13.90 -1.23 -23.85
CA GLN A 111 -13.73 -2.12 -25.00
C GLN A 111 -12.64 -3.16 -24.77
N ALA A 112 -11.47 -2.77 -24.27
CA ALA A 112 -10.32 -3.66 -24.07
C ALA A 112 -10.65 -4.80 -23.11
N PHE A 113 -11.30 -4.49 -21.99
CA PHE A 113 -11.54 -5.43 -20.89
C PHE A 113 -12.99 -5.93 -20.78
N ALA A 114 -13.86 -5.57 -21.75
CA ALA A 114 -15.30 -5.82 -21.75
C ALA A 114 -15.95 -5.53 -20.39
N VAL A 115 -15.62 -4.37 -19.82
CA VAL A 115 -16.21 -3.85 -18.59
C VAL A 115 -17.12 -2.67 -18.91
N VAL A 116 -17.97 -2.30 -17.94
CA VAL A 116 -18.74 -1.06 -17.97
C VAL A 116 -18.36 -0.23 -16.76
N LEU A 117 -17.49 0.76 -16.97
CA LEU A 117 -17.15 1.73 -15.96
C LEU A 117 -18.31 2.71 -15.74
N LYS A 118 -18.72 2.84 -14.48
CA LYS A 118 -19.79 3.73 -14.02
C LYS A 118 -19.23 4.72 -12.99
N ARG A 119 -19.92 5.85 -12.83
CA ARG A 119 -19.71 6.72 -11.67
C ARG A 119 -20.61 6.27 -10.52
N TYR A 120 -20.05 6.22 -9.33
CA TYR A 120 -20.74 5.91 -8.08
C TYR A 120 -20.61 7.08 -7.11
N GLU A 121 -21.67 7.29 -6.34
CA GLU A 121 -21.68 8.15 -5.15
C GLU A 121 -21.84 7.28 -3.90
N PHE A 122 -21.11 7.59 -2.85
CA PHE A 122 -21.19 6.93 -1.54
C PHE A 122 -20.92 7.97 -0.43
N PRO A 123 -21.14 7.65 0.86
CA PRO A 123 -20.95 8.63 1.93
C PRO A 123 -19.56 9.30 1.98
N GLY A 124 -18.51 8.59 1.54
CA GLY A 124 -17.14 9.10 1.48
C GLY A 124 -16.76 9.81 0.18
N GLY A 125 -17.72 10.09 -0.72
CA GLY A 125 -17.48 10.85 -1.95
C GLY A 125 -17.97 10.13 -3.20
N SER A 126 -17.21 10.20 -4.29
CA SER A 126 -17.57 9.57 -5.55
C SER A 126 -16.37 8.94 -6.23
N TYR A 127 -16.61 7.83 -6.93
CA TYR A 127 -15.57 7.06 -7.60
C TYR A 127 -16.07 6.51 -8.93
N ARG A 128 -15.13 6.25 -9.84
CA ARG A 128 -15.31 5.44 -11.04
C ARG A 128 -15.11 3.98 -10.63
N GLY A 129 -16.05 3.13 -10.97
CA GLY A 129 -15.96 1.70 -10.63
C GLY A 129 -16.67 0.80 -11.61
N ARG A 130 -16.62 -0.51 -11.32
CA ARG A 130 -17.29 -1.56 -12.08
C ARG A 130 -17.90 -2.61 -11.17
N GLU A 131 -18.80 -3.38 -11.75
CA GLU A 131 -19.34 -4.60 -11.16
C GLU A 131 -19.05 -5.78 -12.10
N GLY A 132 -18.98 -6.98 -11.54
CA GLY A 132 -18.67 -8.20 -12.29
C GLY A 132 -17.17 -8.37 -12.52
N VAL A 133 -16.83 -9.17 -13.53
CA VAL A 133 -15.45 -9.59 -13.84
C VAL A 133 -14.84 -8.81 -14.99
N VAL A 134 -13.52 -8.71 -15.02
CA VAL A 134 -12.74 -8.29 -16.19
C VAL A 134 -12.70 -9.44 -17.20
N GLN A 135 -12.78 -9.13 -18.49
CA GLN A 135 -12.63 -10.10 -19.57
C GLN A 135 -11.39 -9.78 -20.39
N ILE A 136 -10.51 -10.76 -20.57
CA ILE A 136 -9.28 -10.64 -21.38
C ILE A 136 -9.36 -11.55 -22.61
N PRO A 137 -8.61 -11.26 -23.68
CA PRO A 137 -8.47 -12.18 -24.80
C PRO A 137 -7.92 -13.54 -24.35
N GLU A 138 -8.43 -14.62 -24.98
CA GLU A 138 -8.01 -16.00 -24.73
C GLU A 138 -6.49 -16.16 -24.72
N GLU A 139 -5.81 -15.53 -25.69
CA GLU A 139 -4.37 -15.58 -25.89
C GLU A 139 -3.56 -14.94 -24.76
N LEU A 140 -4.17 -14.07 -23.95
CA LEU A 140 -3.54 -13.43 -22.80
C LEU A 140 -3.92 -14.08 -21.47
N ALA A 141 -4.84 -15.06 -21.47
CA ALA A 141 -5.35 -15.67 -20.24
C ALA A 141 -4.28 -16.37 -19.41
N ALA A 142 -3.22 -16.88 -20.05
CA ALA A 142 -2.07 -17.48 -19.38
C ALA A 142 -0.94 -16.48 -19.08
N ILE A 143 -1.13 -15.19 -19.37
CA ILE A 143 -0.12 -14.13 -19.26
C ILE A 143 -0.53 -13.09 -18.22
N ILE A 144 -1.75 -12.56 -18.30
CA ILE A 144 -2.24 -11.51 -17.39
C ILE A 144 -2.74 -12.16 -16.10
N GLU A 145 -2.16 -11.76 -14.98
CA GLU A 145 -2.55 -12.22 -13.64
C GLU A 145 -3.46 -11.23 -12.93
N ALA A 146 -3.31 -9.92 -13.19
CA ALA A 146 -4.19 -8.91 -12.63
C ALA A 146 -4.36 -7.68 -13.54
N VAL A 147 -5.53 -7.06 -13.43
CA VAL A 147 -5.86 -5.75 -14.00
C VAL A 147 -6.45 -4.87 -12.89
N VAL A 148 -5.69 -3.87 -12.45
CA VAL A 148 -6.01 -2.97 -11.33
C VAL A 148 -6.02 -1.50 -11.76
N GLY A 149 -6.74 -0.62 -11.06
CA GLY A 149 -6.86 0.80 -11.39
C GLY A 149 -8.02 1.19 -12.34
N LEU A 150 -8.76 0.19 -12.85
CA LEU A 150 -10.04 0.43 -13.54
C LEU A 150 -11.04 1.14 -12.61
N ASP A 151 -11.04 0.72 -11.34
CA ASP A 151 -11.81 1.30 -10.24
C ASP A 151 -10.90 2.21 -9.41
N ASN A 152 -11.35 3.42 -9.09
CA ASN A 152 -10.58 4.37 -8.28
C ASN A 152 -11.25 4.70 -6.94
N ARG A 153 -12.04 3.76 -6.39
CA ARG A 153 -12.51 3.87 -5.00
C ARG A 153 -11.32 4.00 -4.05
N PRO A 154 -11.45 4.77 -2.95
CA PRO A 154 -10.51 4.70 -1.84
C PRO A 154 -10.39 3.24 -1.38
N GLN A 155 -9.20 2.67 -1.47
CA GLN A 155 -8.97 1.25 -1.21
C GLN A 155 -8.56 1.00 0.24
N ALA A 156 -7.91 1.96 0.88
CA ALA A 156 -7.40 1.86 2.24
C ALA A 156 -7.71 3.12 3.06
N ARG A 157 -7.56 2.99 4.37
CA ARG A 157 -7.55 4.08 5.35
C ARG A 157 -6.21 4.08 6.08
N ALA A 158 -5.81 5.26 6.53
CA ALA A 158 -4.72 5.44 7.47
C ALA A 158 -5.13 4.90 8.86
N HIS A 159 -4.24 4.18 9.54
CA HIS A 159 -4.50 3.53 10.84
C HIS A 159 -3.89 4.32 12.00
N PHE A 160 -4.26 5.59 12.10
CA PHE A 160 -3.95 6.44 13.24
C PHE A 160 -5.22 7.03 13.84
N ARG A 161 -5.12 7.43 15.11
CA ARG A 161 -6.19 8.15 15.81
C ARG A 161 -5.60 9.32 16.57
N LEU A 162 -6.14 10.51 16.35
CA LEU A 162 -5.83 11.64 17.22
C LEU A 162 -6.42 11.42 18.60
N ARG A 163 -5.60 11.60 19.63
CA ARG A 163 -6.10 11.64 21.00
C ARG A 163 -6.98 12.88 21.15
N ALA A 164 -8.25 12.70 21.48
CA ALA A 164 -9.13 13.80 21.81
C ALA A 164 -8.52 14.63 22.95
N ALA A 165 -8.39 15.94 22.74
CA ALA A 165 -8.04 16.86 23.82
C ALA A 165 -9.12 16.73 24.91
N ARG A 166 -8.72 16.57 26.18
CA ARG A 166 -9.69 16.69 27.27
C ARG A 166 -10.36 18.06 27.14
N ALA A 167 -11.68 18.09 26.98
CA ALA A 167 -12.43 19.26 27.44
C ALA A 167 -12.00 19.49 28.89
N ALA A 168 -11.65 20.72 29.24
CA ALA A 168 -11.34 21.08 30.61
C ALA A 168 -12.62 20.95 31.45
N ASP A 169 -12.98 19.72 31.81
CA ASP A 169 -14.16 19.44 32.61
C ASP A 169 -13.87 19.80 34.07
N ASN A 170 -14.29 21.01 34.42
CA ASN A 170 -14.68 21.43 35.75
C ASN A 170 -15.75 20.47 36.31
N VAL A 171 -15.38 19.26 36.71
CA VAL A 171 -16.24 18.38 37.52
C VAL A 171 -15.44 17.80 38.67
N ARG A 172 -15.66 18.42 39.84
CA ARG A 172 -15.17 18.03 41.16
C ARG A 172 -15.88 16.73 41.57
N SER A 173 -15.32 15.57 41.23
CA SER A 173 -15.81 14.27 41.71
C SER A 173 -14.65 13.42 42.26
N PRO A 174 -14.86 12.65 43.34
CA PRO A 174 -13.77 11.93 43.99
C PRO A 174 -13.29 10.73 43.16
N PRO A 175 -12.01 10.33 43.29
CA PRO A 175 -11.40 9.31 42.45
C PRO A 175 -11.97 7.91 42.74
N THR A 176 -12.63 7.31 41.74
CA THR A 176 -13.01 5.89 41.73
C THR A 176 -11.91 5.05 41.06
N ALA A 177 -11.97 3.71 41.07
CA ALA A 177 -10.99 2.86 40.37
C ALA A 177 -10.82 3.18 38.86
N ARG A 178 -11.86 3.76 38.22
CA ARG A 178 -11.79 4.32 36.85
C ARG A 178 -10.82 5.50 36.72
N SER A 179 -10.52 6.20 37.82
CA SER A 179 -9.61 7.35 37.83
C SER A 179 -8.13 6.96 37.76
N ARG A 180 -7.75 5.73 38.14
CA ARG A 180 -6.36 5.24 37.97
C ARG A 180 -6.07 4.85 36.52
N ALA A 181 -7.02 4.21 35.84
CA ALA A 181 -6.96 4.01 34.39
C ALA A 181 -6.99 5.35 33.63
N ALA A 182 -7.79 6.32 34.09
CA ALA A 182 -7.79 7.68 33.53
C ALA A 182 -6.53 8.51 33.86
N ALA A 183 -5.78 8.15 34.91
CA ALA A 183 -4.49 8.77 35.25
C ALA A 183 -3.33 8.16 34.42
N ALA A 184 -3.36 6.84 34.14
CA ALA A 184 -2.48 6.22 33.16
C ALA A 184 -2.75 6.75 31.73
N ALA A 185 -4.01 7.02 31.39
CA ALA A 185 -4.44 7.58 30.10
C ALA A 185 -4.10 9.06 29.86
N ALA A 186 -3.46 9.75 30.82
CA ALA A 186 -3.06 11.15 30.67
C ALA A 186 -1.57 11.33 30.26
N VAL A 187 -0.80 10.24 30.26
CA VAL A 187 0.62 10.26 29.90
C VAL A 187 0.75 10.02 28.40
N SER A 188 1.51 10.87 27.73
CA SER A 188 1.99 10.62 26.36
C SER A 188 3.46 10.23 26.43
N TYR A 189 3.90 9.42 25.48
CA TYR A 189 5.29 9.01 25.36
C TYR A 189 5.86 9.52 24.05
N LEU A 190 7.14 9.87 24.06
CA LEU A 190 7.93 10.10 22.87
C LEU A 190 8.31 8.73 22.26
N PRO A 191 8.54 8.64 20.94
CA PRO A 191 8.98 7.37 20.32
C PRO A 191 10.23 6.79 20.97
N THR A 192 11.19 7.65 21.36
CA THR A 192 12.42 7.24 22.07
C THR A 192 12.16 6.64 23.45
N GLN A 193 11.11 7.08 24.15
CA GLN A 193 10.71 6.51 25.43
C GLN A 193 10.07 5.13 25.24
N VAL A 194 9.24 4.96 24.21
CA VAL A 194 8.66 3.66 23.85
C VAL A 194 9.77 2.67 23.42
N ALA A 195 10.72 3.11 22.59
CA ALA A 195 11.87 2.30 22.20
C ALA A 195 12.70 1.86 23.41
N SER A 196 12.90 2.74 24.40
CA SER A 196 13.57 2.40 25.66
C SER A 196 12.79 1.37 26.48
N LEU A 197 11.46 1.49 26.56
CA LEU A 197 10.61 0.51 27.25
C LEU A 197 10.69 -0.88 26.60
N TYR A 198 10.80 -0.94 25.27
CA TYR A 198 11.01 -2.17 24.50
C TYR A 198 12.47 -2.58 24.34
N GLN A 199 13.38 -1.97 25.10
CA GLN A 199 14.79 -2.34 25.16
C GLN A 199 15.45 -2.38 23.77
N PHE A 200 15.09 -1.41 22.91
CA PHE A 200 15.73 -1.28 21.60
C PHE A 200 17.26 -1.23 21.76
N PRO A 201 18.02 -1.93 20.90
CA PRO A 201 19.46 -1.95 21.02
C PRO A 201 20.02 -0.53 20.86
N PRO A 202 21.19 -0.23 21.47
CA PRO A 202 21.81 1.08 21.37
C PRO A 202 22.39 1.38 19.98
N ALA A 203 22.50 0.37 19.12
CA ALA A 203 22.98 0.54 17.75
C ALA A 203 21.93 1.28 16.90
N GLY A 204 22.37 2.32 16.19
CA GLY A 204 21.55 3.02 15.20
C GLY A 204 21.36 2.20 13.92
N ALA A 205 20.60 2.76 12.98
CA ALA A 205 20.30 2.20 11.66
C ALA A 205 21.10 2.91 10.55
N GLN A 206 22.34 3.29 10.84
CA GLN A 206 23.19 4.05 9.94
C GLN A 206 23.39 3.31 8.61
N GLY A 207 23.07 3.97 7.50
CA GLY A 207 23.23 3.42 6.15
C GLY A 207 22.05 2.58 5.68
N GLU A 208 21.05 2.34 6.53
CA GLU A 208 19.79 1.70 6.14
C GLU A 208 18.83 2.73 5.52
N CYS A 209 17.88 2.22 4.75
CA CYS A 209 16.77 2.99 4.20
C CYS A 209 15.44 2.35 4.60
N VAL A 210 14.53 3.16 5.15
CA VAL A 210 13.15 2.79 5.43
C VAL A 210 12.26 3.44 4.38
N ALA A 211 11.55 2.62 3.62
CA ALA A 211 10.47 3.07 2.76
C ALA A 211 9.19 3.24 3.59
N ILE A 212 8.47 4.33 3.37
CA ILE A 212 7.14 4.58 3.96
C ILE A 212 6.15 4.71 2.80
N ILE A 213 5.04 3.96 2.86
CA ILE A 213 4.02 3.96 1.81
C ILE A 213 2.86 4.87 2.22
N GLU A 214 2.59 5.89 1.40
CA GLU A 214 1.57 6.90 1.69
C GLU A 214 0.56 7.02 0.55
N LEU A 215 -0.74 6.97 0.88
CA LEU A 215 -1.83 6.99 -0.10
C LEU A 215 -2.55 8.34 -0.20
N GLY A 216 -1.96 9.38 0.38
CA GLY A 216 -2.46 10.75 0.30
C GLY A 216 -1.75 11.68 1.26
N GLY A 217 -2.14 12.95 1.25
CA GLY A 217 -1.62 13.97 2.16
C GLY A 217 -0.15 14.29 1.93
N GLY A 218 0.53 14.68 3.00
CA GLY A 218 1.92 15.06 2.95
C GLY A 218 2.48 15.59 4.26
N PHE A 219 3.73 16.04 4.19
CA PHE A 219 4.43 16.66 5.29
C PHE A 219 5.06 17.99 4.85
N ARG A 220 5.28 18.87 5.83
CA ARG A 220 6.07 20.09 5.64
C ARG A 220 7.44 19.91 6.28
N PRO A 221 8.56 20.18 5.56
CA PRO A 221 9.90 20.04 6.13
C PRO A 221 10.12 20.84 7.42
N GLN A 222 9.44 21.99 7.58
CA GLN A 222 9.55 22.82 8.78
C GLN A 222 8.96 22.12 10.02
N ASP A 223 7.88 21.38 9.85
CA ASP A 223 7.20 20.69 10.96
C ASP A 223 8.07 19.51 11.46
N LEU A 224 8.67 18.75 10.54
CA LEU A 224 9.66 17.72 10.88
C LEU A 224 10.88 18.31 11.61
N ALA A 225 11.42 19.42 11.10
CA ALA A 225 12.57 20.07 11.72
C ALA A 225 12.24 20.54 13.16
N ALA A 226 11.03 21.08 13.37
CA ALA A 226 10.56 21.49 14.69
C ALA A 226 10.41 20.29 15.63
N TYR A 227 9.84 19.17 15.15
CA TYR A 227 9.68 17.95 15.92
C TYR A 227 11.02 17.38 16.42
N PHE A 228 11.97 17.15 15.50
CA PHE A 228 13.27 16.57 15.87
C PHE A 228 14.11 17.52 16.75
N ALA A 229 14.01 18.84 16.53
CA ALA A 229 14.63 19.82 17.42
C ALA A 229 14.04 19.78 18.84
N ALA A 230 12.72 19.62 18.98
CA ALA A 230 12.06 19.48 20.28
C ALA A 230 12.47 18.19 21.01
N LEU A 231 12.67 17.10 20.27
CA LEU A 231 13.20 15.83 20.79
C LEU A 231 14.69 15.87 21.12
N LYS A 232 15.43 16.87 20.62
CA LYS A 232 16.91 16.95 20.70
C LYS A 232 17.60 15.73 20.07
N VAL A 233 17.05 15.23 18.97
CA VAL A 233 17.64 14.17 18.16
C VAL A 233 17.97 14.69 16.77
N ALA A 234 18.90 14.04 16.06
CA ALA A 234 19.20 14.41 14.69
C ALA A 234 18.01 14.04 13.78
N ALA A 235 17.60 14.98 12.92
CA ALA A 235 16.58 14.70 11.92
C ALA A 235 17.13 13.72 10.86
N PRO A 236 16.35 12.73 10.40
CA PRO A 236 16.73 11.86 9.30
C PRO A 236 16.75 12.62 7.96
N THR A 237 17.41 12.04 6.97
CA THR A 237 17.23 12.47 5.58
C THR A 237 15.91 11.89 5.06
N VAL A 238 15.00 12.74 4.60
CA VAL A 238 13.70 12.32 4.04
C VAL A 238 13.66 12.67 2.56
N THR A 239 13.46 11.67 1.70
CA THR A 239 13.25 11.83 0.26
C THR A 239 11.81 11.48 -0.10
N VAL A 240 11.30 12.13 -1.15
CA VAL A 240 9.95 11.89 -1.68
C VAL A 240 10.08 11.16 -3.01
N VAL A 241 9.33 10.07 -3.17
CA VAL A 241 9.19 9.32 -4.42
C VAL A 241 7.74 9.44 -4.88
N SER A 242 7.55 9.96 -6.09
CA SER A 242 6.24 10.05 -6.73
C SER A 242 5.92 8.75 -7.45
N VAL A 243 4.75 8.17 -7.17
CA VAL A 243 4.23 6.97 -7.82
C VAL A 243 2.85 7.28 -8.37
N ASP A 244 2.62 6.99 -9.65
CA ASP A 244 1.35 7.23 -10.36
C ASP A 244 0.80 8.66 -10.15
N HIS A 245 1.70 9.64 -10.25
CA HIS A 245 1.42 11.06 -10.04
C HIS A 245 1.07 11.45 -8.59
N GLY A 246 1.15 10.51 -7.64
CA GLY A 246 1.09 10.80 -6.21
C GLY A 246 2.27 11.67 -5.78
N VAL A 247 2.02 12.68 -4.95
CA VAL A 247 3.02 13.67 -4.55
C VAL A 247 2.85 14.04 -3.09
N ASN A 248 3.91 14.57 -2.48
CA ASN A 248 3.82 15.19 -1.15
C ASN A 248 2.92 16.44 -1.24
N GLN A 249 1.68 16.34 -0.78
CA GLN A 249 0.68 17.39 -0.87
C GLN A 249 -0.09 17.51 0.46
N PRO A 250 0.51 18.17 1.48
CA PRO A 250 -0.15 18.34 2.76
C PRO A 250 -1.46 19.13 2.60
N THR A 251 -2.54 18.55 3.11
CA THR A 251 -3.90 19.09 3.12
C THR A 251 -4.12 20.15 4.20
N GLY A 252 -3.31 20.12 5.26
CA GLY A 252 -3.48 20.94 6.46
C GLY A 252 -4.50 20.40 7.46
N ASP A 253 -5.12 19.23 7.21
CA ASP A 253 -6.01 18.56 8.16
C ASP A 253 -5.20 17.57 9.03
N PRO A 254 -5.02 17.84 10.33
CA PRO A 254 -4.27 16.93 11.21
C PRO A 254 -4.97 15.60 11.45
N ASN A 255 -6.28 15.51 11.19
CA ASN A 255 -7.04 14.26 11.26
C ASN A 255 -7.22 13.62 9.87
N GLY A 256 -6.66 14.24 8.85
CA GLY A 256 -6.56 13.73 7.49
C GLY A 256 -5.24 12.97 7.28
N PRO A 257 -4.89 12.68 6.02
CA PRO A 257 -3.70 11.89 5.69
C PRO A 257 -2.38 12.52 6.15
N ASP A 258 -2.32 13.84 6.34
CA ASP A 258 -1.12 14.53 6.84
C ASP A 258 -0.69 14.03 8.23
N GLY A 259 -1.66 13.66 9.08
CA GLY A 259 -1.40 13.13 10.41
C GLY A 259 -0.64 11.80 10.36
N GLU A 260 -1.03 10.92 9.44
CA GLU A 260 -0.35 9.63 9.20
C GLU A 260 1.07 9.85 8.67
N VAL A 261 1.21 10.64 7.60
CA VAL A 261 2.51 10.90 6.96
C VAL A 261 3.52 11.49 7.95
N MET A 262 3.09 12.49 8.73
CA MET A 262 3.94 13.09 9.75
C MET A 262 4.29 12.07 10.84
N LEU A 263 3.30 11.35 11.37
CA LEU A 263 3.51 10.35 12.43
C LEU A 263 4.50 9.27 12.02
N ASP A 264 4.35 8.70 10.83
CA ASP A 264 5.20 7.64 10.30
C ASP A 264 6.67 8.10 10.19
N ILE A 265 6.90 9.29 9.61
CA ILE A 265 8.25 9.86 9.48
C ILE A 265 8.86 10.19 10.85
N GLU A 266 8.07 10.80 11.74
CA GLU A 266 8.51 11.22 13.07
C GLU A 266 8.90 10.04 13.96
N VAL A 267 8.08 8.98 13.97
CA VAL A 267 8.32 7.78 14.78
C VAL A 267 9.54 7.02 14.27
N VAL A 268 9.62 6.75 12.97
CA VAL A 268 10.78 6.07 12.36
C VAL A 268 12.03 6.91 12.56
N GLY A 269 11.98 8.20 12.25
CA GLY A 269 13.12 9.11 12.33
C GLY A 269 13.66 9.29 13.75
N ALA A 270 12.78 9.24 14.77
CA ALA A 270 13.19 9.39 16.16
C ALA A 270 13.86 8.14 16.74
N VAL A 271 13.52 6.95 16.23
CA VAL A 271 14.00 5.67 16.78
C VAL A 271 15.12 5.05 15.94
N ALA A 272 15.05 5.15 14.61
CA ALA A 272 16.02 4.58 13.67
C ALA A 272 17.15 5.57 13.36
N ALA A 273 17.90 5.99 14.40
CA ALA A 273 18.96 6.99 14.25
C ALA A 273 19.97 6.62 13.15
N GLY A 274 20.17 7.52 12.18
CA GLY A 274 21.10 7.33 11.06
C GLY A 274 20.49 6.68 9.80
N ALA A 275 19.25 6.20 9.85
CA ALA A 275 18.55 5.74 8.66
C ALA A 275 18.14 6.91 7.76
N SER A 276 18.06 6.63 6.46
CA SER A 276 17.34 7.47 5.51
C SER A 276 15.89 7.00 5.38
N ILE A 277 14.99 7.92 5.06
CA ILE A 277 13.56 7.65 4.85
C ILE A 277 13.20 8.03 3.42
N ALA A 278 12.60 7.11 2.68
CA ALA A 278 12.03 7.36 1.36
C ALA A 278 10.51 7.21 1.42
N VAL A 279 9.77 8.28 1.19
CA VAL A 279 8.30 8.31 1.29
C VAL A 279 7.72 8.18 -0.11
N TYR A 280 7.02 7.07 -0.37
CA TYR A 280 6.41 6.73 -1.66
C TYR A 280 4.95 7.16 -1.64
N PHE A 281 4.63 8.25 -2.33
CA PHE A 281 3.27 8.75 -2.43
C PHE A 281 2.59 8.19 -3.67
N ALA A 282 1.40 7.60 -3.49
CA ALA A 282 0.56 7.09 -4.56
C ALA A 282 -0.92 7.44 -4.36
N PRO A 283 -1.75 7.34 -5.40
CA PRO A 283 -3.20 7.44 -5.25
C PRO A 283 -3.77 6.31 -4.39
N ASN A 284 -4.72 6.63 -3.50
CA ASN A 284 -5.47 5.64 -2.70
C ASN A 284 -6.43 4.81 -3.56
N THR A 285 -5.86 3.81 -4.25
CA THR A 285 -6.53 2.85 -5.13
C THR A 285 -5.82 1.51 -5.02
N ASP A 286 -6.43 0.43 -5.52
CA ASP A 286 -5.76 -0.87 -5.57
C ASP A 286 -4.49 -0.86 -6.44
N ALA A 287 -4.52 -0.15 -7.58
CA ALA A 287 -3.34 0.06 -8.42
C ALA A 287 -2.25 0.88 -7.70
N GLY A 288 -2.58 2.10 -7.26
CA GLY A 288 -1.60 2.99 -6.63
C GLY A 288 -0.92 2.37 -5.41
N PHE A 289 -1.66 1.61 -4.59
CA PHE A 289 -1.08 0.92 -3.44
C PHE A 289 -0.11 -0.19 -3.88
N LEU A 290 -0.51 -1.05 -4.82
CA LEU A 290 0.37 -2.08 -5.40
C LEU A 290 1.61 -1.46 -6.06
N ASP A 291 1.43 -0.37 -6.79
CA ASP A 291 2.49 0.30 -7.51
C ASP A 291 3.47 1.01 -6.56
N ALA A 292 3.00 1.58 -5.45
CA ALA A 292 3.86 2.13 -4.41
C ALA A 292 4.77 1.05 -3.79
N ILE A 293 4.18 -0.08 -3.40
CA ILE A 293 4.90 -1.20 -2.80
C ILE A 293 5.91 -1.78 -3.80
N THR A 294 5.47 -2.11 -5.02
CA THR A 294 6.37 -2.70 -6.02
C THR A 294 7.47 -1.73 -6.45
N THR A 295 7.20 -0.41 -6.45
CA THR A 295 8.24 0.60 -6.65
C THR A 295 9.26 0.58 -5.53
N ALA A 296 8.85 0.59 -4.26
CA ALA A 296 9.76 0.53 -3.11
C ALA A 296 10.58 -0.78 -3.08
N VAL A 297 9.94 -1.92 -3.29
CA VAL A 297 10.58 -3.25 -3.33
C VAL A 297 11.70 -3.28 -4.37
N HIS A 298 11.45 -2.75 -5.57
CA HIS A 298 12.38 -2.78 -6.69
C HIS A 298 13.23 -1.50 -6.84
N ASP A 299 13.20 -0.58 -5.87
CA ASP A 299 13.95 0.67 -5.93
C ASP A 299 15.46 0.43 -5.87
N THR A 300 16.15 0.70 -6.99
CA THR A 300 17.61 0.57 -7.10
C THR A 300 18.37 1.82 -6.69
N LEU A 301 17.68 2.94 -6.46
CA LEU A 301 18.27 4.21 -6.01
C LEU A 301 18.34 4.24 -4.49
N HIS A 302 17.21 4.11 -3.80
CA HIS A 302 17.12 4.19 -2.34
C HIS A 302 17.40 2.85 -1.65
N LYS A 303 17.10 1.73 -2.34
CA LYS A 303 17.34 0.36 -1.87
C LYS A 303 16.85 0.13 -0.42
N PRO A 304 15.55 0.36 -0.13
CA PRO A 304 15.03 0.17 1.22
C PRO A 304 15.25 -1.26 1.71
N ALA A 305 15.62 -1.38 2.98
CA ALA A 305 15.74 -2.63 3.72
C ALA A 305 14.46 -2.95 4.52
N VAL A 306 13.65 -1.92 4.78
CA VAL A 306 12.36 -2.03 5.46
C VAL A 306 11.32 -1.21 4.68
N ILE A 307 10.10 -1.72 4.59
CA ILE A 307 8.92 -0.99 4.12
C ILE A 307 7.94 -0.92 5.29
N SER A 308 7.53 0.29 5.68
CA SER A 308 6.52 0.56 6.69
C SER A 308 5.21 0.99 6.01
N ILE A 309 4.10 0.38 6.44
CA ILE A 309 2.77 0.63 5.86
C ILE A 309 1.77 0.81 7.01
N SER A 310 1.27 2.04 7.17
CA SER A 310 0.22 2.37 8.14
C SER A 310 -1.15 2.54 7.48
N TRP A 311 -1.30 2.04 6.25
CA TRP A 311 -2.53 2.06 5.47
C TRP A 311 -3.08 0.65 5.23
N GLY A 312 -4.40 0.50 5.33
CA GLY A 312 -5.03 -0.80 5.14
C GLY A 312 -6.56 -0.73 5.09
N GLY A 313 -7.19 -1.89 4.99
CA GLY A 313 -8.63 -2.04 5.08
C GLY A 313 -9.06 -3.51 4.99
N PRO A 314 -10.36 -3.81 5.20
CA PRO A 314 -10.83 -5.18 5.33
C PRO A 314 -10.46 -6.02 4.10
N GLU A 315 -9.88 -7.21 4.28
CA GLU A 315 -9.49 -8.06 3.15
C GLU A 315 -10.66 -8.39 2.21
N SER A 316 -11.86 -8.49 2.77
CA SER A 316 -13.12 -8.70 2.02
C SER A 316 -13.49 -7.55 1.07
N ALA A 317 -12.90 -6.36 1.26
CA ALA A 317 -13.07 -5.21 0.40
C ALA A 317 -12.11 -5.20 -0.82
N TRP A 318 -11.22 -6.19 -0.92
CA TRP A 318 -10.28 -6.32 -2.04
C TRP A 318 -10.75 -7.35 -3.06
N THR A 319 -10.27 -7.22 -4.30
CA THR A 319 -10.41 -8.32 -5.27
C THR A 319 -9.35 -9.37 -5.00
N SER A 320 -9.65 -10.65 -5.21
CA SER A 320 -8.67 -11.72 -5.01
C SER A 320 -7.44 -11.57 -5.91
N GLN A 321 -7.59 -11.04 -7.13
CA GLN A 321 -6.44 -10.72 -8.00
C GLN A 321 -5.52 -9.65 -7.38
N ALA A 322 -6.09 -8.63 -6.72
CA ALA A 322 -5.32 -7.53 -6.13
C ALA A 322 -4.60 -8.00 -4.87
N MET A 323 -5.26 -8.79 -4.02
CA MET A 323 -4.61 -9.44 -2.87
C MET A 323 -3.47 -10.35 -3.32
N THR A 324 -3.70 -11.19 -4.33
CA THR A 324 -2.67 -12.07 -4.89
C THR A 324 -1.48 -11.28 -5.44
N ALA A 325 -1.74 -10.19 -6.17
CA ALA A 325 -0.69 -9.32 -6.70
C ALA A 325 0.15 -8.64 -5.60
N MET A 326 -0.50 -8.21 -4.52
CA MET A 326 0.14 -7.62 -3.34
C MET A 326 0.95 -8.66 -2.54
N ASP A 327 0.39 -9.85 -2.31
CA ASP A 327 1.11 -10.98 -1.70
C ASP A 327 2.36 -11.35 -2.52
N GLU A 328 2.24 -11.35 -3.85
CA GLU A 328 3.34 -11.61 -4.75
C GLU A 328 4.42 -10.50 -4.75
N ALA A 329 4.06 -9.26 -4.40
CA ALA A 329 4.98 -8.15 -4.19
C ALA A 329 5.71 -8.29 -2.84
N PHE A 330 5.00 -8.67 -1.77
CA PHE A 330 5.63 -8.95 -0.47
C PHE A 330 6.49 -10.21 -0.50
N GLN A 331 6.10 -11.23 -1.27
CA GLN A 331 6.96 -12.39 -1.53
C GLN A 331 8.27 -11.97 -2.24
N ALA A 332 8.20 -11.01 -3.17
CA ALA A 332 9.40 -10.45 -3.79
C ALA A 332 10.25 -9.67 -2.76
N ALA A 333 9.62 -8.90 -1.88
CA ALA A 333 10.30 -8.23 -0.76
C ALA A 333 11.06 -9.24 0.12
N ALA A 334 10.41 -10.33 0.52
CA ALA A 334 11.01 -11.39 1.31
C ALA A 334 12.23 -12.03 0.61
N ALA A 335 12.12 -12.33 -0.69
CA ALA A 335 13.23 -12.87 -1.48
C ALA A 335 14.40 -11.89 -1.62
N LEU A 336 14.12 -10.59 -1.59
CA LEU A 336 15.12 -9.51 -1.63
C LEU A 336 15.66 -9.14 -0.24
N GLY A 337 15.18 -9.79 0.83
CA GLY A 337 15.61 -9.51 2.20
C GLY A 337 15.05 -8.21 2.76
N ILE A 338 13.94 -7.72 2.22
CA ILE A 338 13.25 -6.50 2.66
C ILE A 338 12.17 -6.90 3.66
N THR A 339 12.19 -6.30 4.85
CA THR A 339 11.13 -6.51 5.85
C THR A 339 9.95 -5.60 5.55
N VAL A 340 8.73 -6.14 5.54
CA VAL A 340 7.50 -5.35 5.35
C VAL A 340 6.69 -5.36 6.64
N CYS A 341 6.58 -4.19 7.29
CA CYS A 341 5.80 -3.99 8.51
C CYS A 341 4.48 -3.31 8.15
N VAL A 342 3.35 -3.86 8.62
CA VAL A 342 2.02 -3.35 8.28
C VAL A 342 1.16 -3.23 9.54
N ALA A 343 0.56 -2.06 9.78
CA ALA A 343 -0.40 -1.87 10.88
C ALA A 343 -1.62 -2.80 10.71
N SER A 344 -2.04 -3.50 11.77
CA SER A 344 -3.10 -4.52 11.71
C SER A 344 -4.54 -3.97 11.77
N GLY A 345 -4.72 -2.69 11.51
CA GLY A 345 -6.00 -2.00 11.69
C GLY A 345 -6.21 -1.37 13.08
N ASP A 346 -6.96 -0.27 13.11
CA ASP A 346 -7.23 0.55 14.30
C ASP A 346 -8.69 0.46 14.79
N SER A 347 -9.48 -0.43 14.18
CA SER A 347 -10.94 -0.52 14.34
C SER A 347 -11.42 -1.85 14.95
N GLY A 348 -10.54 -2.49 15.73
CA GLY A 348 -10.82 -3.72 16.47
C GLY A 348 -11.06 -4.92 15.55
N SER A 349 -11.60 -6.01 16.12
CA SER A 349 -11.78 -7.29 15.39
C SER A 349 -12.80 -7.26 14.26
N SER A 350 -13.58 -6.18 14.13
CA SER A 350 -14.52 -6.02 13.02
C SER A 350 -13.93 -5.20 11.88
N ASP A 351 -12.76 -4.60 12.08
CA ASP A 351 -12.09 -3.73 11.12
C ASP A 351 -13.01 -2.60 10.59
N GLY A 352 -13.92 -2.11 11.44
CA GLY A 352 -14.91 -1.09 11.08
C GLY A 352 -16.15 -1.62 10.36
N ALA A 353 -16.26 -2.94 10.14
CA ALA A 353 -17.52 -3.57 9.77
C ALA A 353 -18.53 -3.49 10.94
N GLY A 354 -19.80 -3.28 10.60
CA GLY A 354 -20.88 -3.21 11.58
C GLY A 354 -21.29 -4.58 12.13
N GLY A 355 -21.96 -4.58 13.28
CA GLY A 355 -22.57 -5.79 13.87
C GLY A 355 -21.56 -6.74 14.53
N ARG A 356 -21.71 -8.05 14.29
CA ARG A 356 -20.84 -9.12 14.84
C ARG A 356 -19.82 -9.64 13.82
N ALA A 357 -19.61 -8.92 12.72
CA ALA A 357 -18.65 -9.29 11.69
C ALA A 357 -17.23 -9.35 12.28
N ARG A 358 -16.43 -10.28 11.77
CA ARG A 358 -15.00 -10.38 12.07
C ARG A 358 -14.28 -10.26 10.75
N GLU A 359 -13.45 -9.23 10.65
CA GLU A 359 -12.70 -8.91 9.44
C GLU A 359 -11.25 -8.69 9.87
N VAL A 360 -10.31 -9.13 9.03
CA VAL A 360 -8.89 -8.84 9.20
C VAL A 360 -8.48 -7.82 8.16
N ASP A 361 -7.56 -6.94 8.54
CA ASP A 361 -7.07 -5.87 7.68
C ASP A 361 -6.02 -6.40 6.69
N PHE A 362 -6.12 -5.98 5.44
CA PHE A 362 -5.14 -6.19 4.38
C PHE A 362 -4.47 -4.85 4.02
N PRO A 363 -3.12 -4.76 3.99
CA PRO A 363 -2.19 -5.87 3.76
C PRO A 363 -1.67 -6.64 4.98
N ALA A 364 -2.09 -6.33 6.21
CA ALA A 364 -1.57 -6.99 7.41
C ALA A 364 -1.87 -8.51 7.47
N SER A 365 -2.95 -8.98 6.84
CA SER A 365 -3.29 -10.40 6.74
C SER A 365 -2.42 -11.19 5.74
N SER A 366 -1.56 -10.51 4.95
CA SER A 366 -0.63 -11.19 4.05
C SER A 366 0.34 -12.09 4.83
N PRO A 367 0.58 -13.35 4.40
CA PRO A 367 1.53 -14.24 5.06
C PRO A 367 3.00 -13.81 4.91
N PHE A 368 3.27 -12.82 4.04
CA PHE A 368 4.61 -12.28 3.80
C PHE A 368 4.86 -10.94 4.51
N ALA A 369 3.87 -10.44 5.25
CA ALA A 369 3.97 -9.19 6.02
C ALA A 369 4.13 -9.47 7.51
N LEU A 370 4.83 -8.57 8.20
CA LEU A 370 4.82 -8.49 9.67
C LEU A 370 3.65 -7.61 10.10
N GLY A 371 2.52 -8.23 10.44
CA GLY A 371 1.35 -7.56 10.99
C GLY A 371 1.61 -7.00 12.40
N CYS A 372 1.44 -5.70 12.58
CA CYS A 372 1.73 -4.95 13.80
C CYS A 372 0.44 -4.55 14.53
N GLY A 373 0.15 -5.19 15.66
CA GLY A 373 -0.96 -4.82 16.55
C GLY A 373 -0.64 -3.70 17.54
N GLY A 374 -1.63 -3.31 18.37
CA GLY A 374 -1.48 -2.29 19.42
C GLY A 374 -1.78 -2.81 20.83
N THR A 375 -1.23 -2.15 21.86
CA THR A 375 -1.33 -2.53 23.28
C THR A 375 -1.66 -1.36 24.20
#